data_AF-A0A914WNU1-F1
#
_entry.id   AF-A0A914WNU1-F1
#
_cell.length_a   1.000
_cell.length_b   1.000
_cell.length_c   1.000
_cell.angle_alpha   90.00
_cell.angle_beta   90.00
_cell.angle_gamma   90.00
#
_symmetry.space_group_name_H-M   'P 1'
#
loop_
_entity.id
_entity.type
_entity.pdbx_description
1 polymer ?
#
loop_
_entity_poly.entity_id
_entity_poly.type
_entity_poly.pdbx_seq_one_letter_code
_entity_poly.pdbx_strand_id
1 'polypeptide(L)'
;MAPHLQTLTLTSSRPLQQLGGSCCPVQAQQIELEFKSVTQQEFSLRITAPNGDESDLLEFCTISAVQKFTPANKGCGHGLWRIEVNQRLGAQTQLVHVESIPLDGVGSLGFVVGDDLLPKIESRLWLRLPSGGCCRK
;
A
#
# COMPACT_ATOMS: atom_id res chain seq x y z
N MET A 1 -42.03 -12.24 47.82
CA MET A 1 -41.62 -10.90 47.36
C MET A 1 -40.10 -10.88 47.32
N ALA A 2 -39.50 -11.05 46.14
CA ALA A 2 -38.06 -11.14 45.93
C ALA A 2 -37.65 -10.11 44.87
N PRO A 3 -36.54 -9.37 45.03
CA PRO A 3 -36.09 -8.44 44.01
C PRO A 3 -35.27 -9.16 42.93
N HIS A 4 -35.61 -8.84 41.68
CA HIS A 4 -34.94 -9.29 40.46
C HIS A 4 -33.58 -8.56 40.35
N LEU A 5 -32.48 -9.30 40.41
CA LEU A 5 -31.16 -8.82 39.98
C LEU A 5 -31.06 -9.03 38.47
N GLN A 6 -30.87 -7.94 37.71
CA GLN A 6 -30.52 -8.00 36.29
C GLN A 6 -29.03 -7.66 36.14
N THR A 7 -28.26 -8.68 35.77
CA THR A 7 -26.84 -8.58 35.41
C THR A 7 -26.74 -7.99 34.01
N LEU A 8 -26.19 -6.78 33.88
CA LEU A 8 -25.87 -6.17 32.59
C LEU A 8 -24.52 -6.70 32.11
N THR A 9 -24.53 -7.56 31.09
CA THR A 9 -23.33 -7.98 30.37
C THR A 9 -22.85 -6.89 29.42
N LEU A 10 -21.73 -6.26 29.78
CA LEU A 10 -20.87 -5.51 28.85
C LEU A 10 -20.17 -6.50 27.92
N THR A 11 -20.31 -6.31 26.61
CA THR A 11 -19.23 -6.21 25.59
C THR A 11 -19.84 -6.46 24.21
N SER A 12 -20.29 -5.37 23.55
CA SER A 12 -20.47 -5.37 22.10
C SER A 12 -19.28 -4.66 21.50
N SER A 13 -18.31 -5.45 21.04
CA SER A 13 -17.17 -5.01 20.23
C SER A 13 -17.69 -4.54 18.87
N ARG A 14 -18.02 -3.26 18.77
CA ARG A 14 -18.15 -2.60 17.47
C ARG A 14 -16.76 -2.56 16.82
N PRO A 15 -16.59 -2.96 15.55
CA PRO A 15 -15.36 -2.68 14.83
C PRO A 15 -15.13 -1.17 14.85
N LEU A 16 -13.87 -0.75 15.05
CA LEU A 16 -13.40 0.63 15.05
C LEU A 16 -13.76 1.33 13.72
N GLN A 17 -15.00 1.80 13.59
CA GLN A 17 -15.35 2.82 12.62
C GLN A 17 -14.76 4.13 13.12
N GLN A 18 -13.64 4.50 12.50
CA GLN A 18 -13.04 5.83 12.37
C GLN A 18 -13.78 6.93 13.15
N LEU A 19 -13.38 7.11 14.41
CA LEU A 19 -13.63 8.32 15.18
C LEU A 19 -12.55 9.34 14.85
N GLY A 20 -12.95 10.43 14.19
CA GLY A 20 -12.16 11.65 14.08
C GLY A 20 -11.84 12.02 12.65
N GLY A 21 -12.49 13.08 12.16
CA GLY A 21 -12.14 13.69 10.89
C GLY A 21 -10.67 14.10 10.88
N SER A 22 -9.91 13.52 9.96
CA SER A 22 -8.66 14.09 9.52
C SER A 22 -8.92 14.61 8.12
N CYS A 23 -8.87 15.93 7.92
CA CYS A 23 -8.62 16.48 6.60
C CYS A 23 -7.32 15.85 6.11
N CYS A 24 -7.42 14.76 5.34
CA CYS A 24 -6.26 14.22 4.65
C CYS A 24 -6.03 15.18 3.47
N PRO A 25 -4.95 15.99 3.49
CA PRO A 25 -4.74 16.99 2.46
C PRO A 25 -4.44 16.36 1.10
N VAL A 26 -4.11 15.07 1.09
CA VAL A 26 -3.69 14.29 -0.06
C VAL A 26 -4.74 13.23 -0.37
N GLN A 27 -5.32 13.29 -1.56
CA GLN A 27 -6.18 12.22 -2.05
C GLN A 27 -5.33 11.08 -2.63
N ALA A 28 -5.74 9.84 -2.40
CA ALA A 28 -5.05 8.65 -2.90
C ALA A 28 -4.86 8.67 -4.42
N GLN A 29 -5.85 9.20 -5.16
CA GLN A 29 -5.83 9.38 -6.62
C GLN A 29 -4.71 10.32 -7.13
N GLN A 30 -4.08 11.08 -6.24
CA GLN A 30 -2.99 12.02 -6.57
C GLN A 30 -1.60 11.39 -6.39
N ILE A 31 -1.53 10.09 -6.10
CA ILE A 31 -0.29 9.32 -5.95
C ILE A 31 -0.27 8.22 -7.01
N GLU A 32 0.81 8.17 -7.79
CA GLU A 32 1.07 7.10 -8.76
C GLU A 32 2.37 6.37 -8.38
N LEU A 33 2.31 5.04 -8.34
CA LEU A 33 3.51 4.19 -8.21
C LEU A 33 3.83 3.59 -9.58
N GLU A 34 5.06 3.76 -10.04
CA GLU A 34 5.56 3.19 -11.29
C GLU A 34 6.65 2.16 -10.99
N PHE A 35 6.63 1.03 -11.68
CA PHE A 35 7.60 -0.06 -11.50
C PHE A 35 8.16 -0.47 -12.85
N LYS A 36 9.48 -0.62 -12.91
CA LYS A 36 10.22 -1.06 -14.08
C LYS A 36 11.02 -2.32 -13.76
N SER A 37 10.87 -3.34 -14.60
CA SER A 37 11.72 -4.54 -14.53
C SER A 37 13.07 -4.30 -15.19
N VAL A 38 14.14 -4.70 -14.52
CA VAL A 38 15.49 -4.83 -15.12
C VAL A 38 16.04 -6.26 -14.98
N THR A 39 15.18 -7.23 -14.68
CA THR A 39 15.52 -8.64 -14.51
C THR A 39 14.87 -9.52 -15.58
N GLN A 40 15.48 -10.68 -15.84
CA GLN A 40 14.88 -11.75 -16.65
C GLN A 40 13.90 -12.61 -15.87
N GLN A 41 13.89 -12.51 -14.54
CA GLN A 41 12.98 -13.27 -13.71
C GLN A 41 11.56 -12.76 -13.89
N GLU A 42 10.61 -13.69 -14.06
CA GLU A 42 9.19 -13.35 -14.08
C GLU A 42 8.70 -13.11 -12.66
N PHE A 43 8.06 -11.97 -12.45
CA PHE A 43 7.47 -11.63 -11.16
C PHE A 43 6.17 -10.86 -11.35
N SER A 44 5.44 -10.68 -10.25
CA SER A 44 4.22 -9.90 -10.23
C SER A 44 4.13 -9.08 -8.95
N LEU A 45 3.44 -7.94 -9.04
CA LEU A 45 3.24 -7.03 -7.92
C LEU A 45 1.77 -6.89 -7.56
N ARG A 46 1.48 -6.76 -6.28
CA ARG A 46 0.20 -6.29 -5.76
C ARG A 46 0.46 -5.10 -4.84
N ILE A 47 -0.25 -4.00 -5.07
CA ILE A 47 -0.10 -2.77 -4.29
C ILE A 47 -1.40 -2.51 -3.55
N THR A 48 -1.30 -2.22 -2.25
CA THR A 48 -2.42 -1.77 -1.43
C THR A 48 -2.16 -0.36 -0.91
N ALA A 49 -3.08 0.56 -1.19
CA ALA A 49 -3.03 1.95 -0.75
C ALA A 49 -3.68 2.14 0.64
N PRO A 50 -3.38 3.23 1.37
CA PRO A 50 -3.93 3.50 2.70
C PRO A 50 -5.45 3.66 2.75
N ASN A 51 -6.09 4.01 1.63
CA ASN A 51 -7.55 4.09 1.50
C ASN A 51 -8.21 2.71 1.32
N GLY A 52 -7.43 1.63 1.24
CA GLY A 52 -7.91 0.27 1.00
C GLY A 52 -8.00 -0.12 -0.48
N ASP A 53 -7.65 0.78 -1.41
CA ASP A 53 -7.57 0.41 -2.81
C ASP A 53 -6.42 -0.56 -3.04
N GLU A 54 -6.67 -1.51 -3.94
CA GLU A 54 -5.70 -2.52 -4.31
C GLU A 54 -5.56 -2.58 -5.83
N SER A 55 -4.34 -2.80 -6.31
CA SER A 55 -4.10 -3.03 -7.72
C SER A 55 -4.59 -4.42 -8.13
N ASP A 56 -4.87 -4.58 -9.43
CA ASP A 56 -4.79 -5.90 -10.05
C ASP A 56 -3.37 -6.47 -9.92
N LEU A 57 -3.20 -7.74 -10.23
CA LEU A 57 -1.87 -8.35 -10.26
C LEU A 57 -1.07 -7.79 -11.45
N LEU A 58 -0.05 -6.97 -11.16
CA LEU A 58 0.80 -6.37 -12.17
C LEU A 58 1.88 -7.38 -12.59
N GLU A 59 1.76 -7.98 -13.78
CA GLU A 59 2.68 -9.02 -14.25
C GLU A 59 3.88 -8.50 -15.06
N PHE A 60 5.10 -8.88 -14.67
CA PHE A 60 6.35 -8.52 -15.34
C PHE A 60 6.99 -9.78 -15.92
N CYS A 61 6.73 -10.04 -17.20
CA CYS A 61 7.24 -11.21 -17.91
C CYS A 61 8.48 -10.93 -18.77
N THR A 62 8.91 -9.66 -18.87
CA THR A 62 10.03 -9.26 -19.72
C THR A 62 10.89 -8.18 -19.04
N ILE A 63 12.17 -8.13 -19.43
CA ILE A 63 13.05 -7.00 -19.10
C ILE A 63 12.44 -5.73 -19.69
N SER A 64 12.56 -4.61 -18.98
CA SER A 64 12.02 -3.29 -19.33
C SER A 64 10.50 -3.19 -19.37
N ALA A 65 9.76 -4.20 -18.90
CA ALA A 65 8.33 -4.04 -18.63
C ALA A 65 8.12 -2.93 -17.61
N VAL A 66 7.20 -2.01 -17.90
CA VAL A 66 6.81 -0.91 -17.02
C VAL A 66 5.32 -1.03 -16.74
N GLN A 67 4.95 -0.97 -15.46
CA GLN A 67 3.56 -0.88 -15.04
C GLN A 67 3.39 0.15 -13.93
N LYS A 68 2.16 0.61 -13.78
CA LYS A 68 1.83 1.67 -12.85
C LYS A 68 0.53 1.41 -12.12
N PHE A 69 0.42 1.96 -10.93
CA PHE A 69 -0.78 1.91 -10.11
C PHE A 69 -1.12 3.29 -9.56
N THR A 70 -2.37 3.69 -9.77
CA THR A 70 -2.98 4.88 -9.19
C THR A 70 -4.32 4.45 -8.60
N PRO A 71 -4.57 4.70 -7.29
CA PRO A 71 -5.85 4.39 -6.66
C PRO A 71 -7.03 4.99 -7.43
N ALA A 72 -8.09 4.20 -7.58
CA ALA A 72 -9.28 4.61 -8.32
C ALA A 72 -10.31 5.32 -7.42
N ASN A 73 -10.37 4.95 -6.14
CA ASN A 73 -11.33 5.48 -5.20
C ASN A 73 -10.78 6.70 -4.46
N LYS A 74 -11.70 7.57 -4.05
CA LYS A 74 -11.38 8.68 -3.16
C LYS A 74 -10.97 8.13 -1.79
N GLY A 75 -10.14 8.88 -1.09
CA GLY A 75 -9.67 8.52 0.24
C GLY A 75 -8.32 9.15 0.53
N CYS A 76 -7.81 8.91 1.73
CA CYS A 76 -6.51 9.43 2.13
C CYS A 76 -5.38 8.68 1.42
N GLY A 77 -4.52 9.42 0.71
CA GLY A 77 -3.31 8.87 0.10
C GLY A 77 -2.09 8.88 1.03
N HIS A 78 -2.15 9.68 2.10
CA HIS A 78 -1.11 9.72 3.12
C HIS A 78 -1.19 8.46 4.00
N GLY A 79 -0.06 7.79 4.19
CA GLY A 79 0.03 6.62 5.07
C GLY A 79 0.93 5.53 4.51
N LEU A 80 0.73 4.31 5.02
CA LEU A 80 1.51 3.13 4.62
C LEU A 80 0.93 2.52 3.35
N TRP A 81 1.75 2.50 2.31
CA TRP A 81 1.48 1.77 1.07
C TRP A 81 2.20 0.44 1.13
N ARG A 82 1.47 -0.64 0.85
CA ARG A 82 2.01 -2.00 0.89
C ARG A 82 2.30 -2.47 -0.53
N ILE A 83 3.47 -3.06 -0.73
CA ILE A 83 3.89 -3.66 -2.01
C ILE A 83 4.23 -5.11 -1.75
N GLU A 84 3.57 -6.02 -2.44
CA GLU A 84 3.82 -7.45 -2.37
C GLU A 84 4.43 -7.91 -3.70
N VAL A 85 5.59 -8.55 -3.64
CA VAL A 85 6.29 -9.09 -4.80
C VAL A 85 6.19 -10.60 -4.78
N ASN A 86 5.66 -11.15 -5.85
CA ASN A 86 5.53 -12.58 -6.03
C ASN A 86 6.37 -13.04 -7.23
N GLN A 87 7.30 -13.98 -7.00
CA GLN A 87 8.08 -14.60 -8.07
C GLN A 87 7.24 -15.67 -8.76
N ARG A 88 7.28 -15.72 -10.09
CA ARG A 88 6.65 -16.78 -10.89
C ARG A 88 7.70 -17.85 -11.19
N LEU A 89 7.43 -19.08 -10.75
CA LEU A 89 8.28 -20.26 -10.97
C LEU A 89 7.46 -21.30 -11.75
N GLY A 90 7.42 -21.15 -13.07
CA GLY A 90 6.56 -21.94 -13.94
C GLY A 90 5.08 -21.69 -13.65
N ALA A 91 4.35 -22.71 -13.22
CA ALA A 91 2.92 -22.60 -12.88
C ALA A 91 2.64 -22.14 -11.44
N GLN A 92 3.68 -21.97 -10.62
CA GLN A 92 3.54 -21.55 -9.22
C GLN A 92 3.95 -20.10 -9.03
N THR A 93 3.31 -19.45 -8.07
CA THR A 93 3.68 -18.09 -7.64
C THR A 93 4.04 -18.14 -6.15
N GLN A 94 5.17 -17.56 -5.79
CA GLN A 94 5.65 -17.50 -4.41
C GLN A 94 5.79 -16.04 -3.98
N LEU A 95 5.21 -15.68 -2.84
CA LEU A 95 5.47 -14.38 -2.21
C LEU A 95 6.92 -14.35 -1.70
N VAL A 96 7.73 -13.50 -2.32
CA VAL A 96 9.18 -13.40 -2.02
C VAL A 96 9.52 -12.13 -1.25
N HIS A 97 8.69 -11.08 -1.37
CA HIS A 97 8.93 -9.83 -0.67
C HIS A 97 7.63 -9.11 -0.32
N VAL A 98 7.62 -8.44 0.82
CA VAL A 98 6.57 -7.52 1.25
C VAL A 98 7.25 -6.29 1.81
N GLU A 99 6.93 -5.14 1.23
CA GLU A 99 7.40 -3.84 1.70
C GLU A 99 6.20 -2.98 2.14
N SER A 100 6.42 -2.12 3.14
CA SER A 100 5.47 -1.08 3.51
C SER A 100 6.18 0.25 3.53
N ILE A 101 5.80 1.15 2.62
CA ILE A 101 6.45 2.43 2.42
C ILE A 101 5.50 3.53 2.89
N PRO A 102 5.90 4.36 3.86
CA PRO A 102 5.11 5.53 4.23
C PRO A 102 5.26 6.62 3.15
N LEU A 103 4.14 7.07 2.60
CA LEU A 103 4.09 8.15 1.62
C LEU A 103 3.35 9.36 2.16
N ASP A 104 3.90 10.55 1.88
CA ASP A 104 3.29 11.84 2.14
C ASP A 104 3.39 12.76 0.90
N GLY A 105 2.34 13.53 0.64
CA GLY A 105 2.27 14.46 -0.49
C GLY A 105 1.60 13.88 -1.74
N VAL A 106 1.73 14.61 -2.86
CA VAL A 106 1.15 14.25 -4.16
C VAL A 106 2.26 14.05 -5.17
N GLY A 107 2.08 13.18 -6.17
CA GLY A 107 3.05 12.96 -7.23
C GLY A 107 3.29 11.48 -7.52
N SER A 108 4.51 11.14 -7.94
CA SER A 108 4.84 9.77 -8.34
C SER A 108 6.15 9.26 -7.73
N LEU A 109 6.18 7.95 -7.50
CA LEU A 109 7.35 7.22 -7.03
C LEU A 109 7.66 6.09 -8.02
N GLY A 110 8.83 6.15 -8.63
CA GLY A 110 9.32 5.16 -9.58
C GLY A 110 10.25 4.16 -8.90
N PHE A 111 10.05 2.89 -9.20
CA PHE A 111 10.85 1.78 -8.69
C PHE A 111 11.48 0.99 -9.84
N VAL A 112 12.69 0.50 -9.60
CA VAL A 112 13.32 -0.55 -10.40
C VAL A 112 13.36 -1.84 -9.60
N VAL A 113 12.95 -2.94 -10.23
CA VAL A 113 13.01 -4.29 -9.66
C VAL A 113 14.07 -5.08 -10.41
N GLY A 114 15.13 -5.47 -9.70
CA GLY A 114 16.26 -6.25 -10.23
C GLY A 114 16.19 -7.73 -9.88
N ASP A 115 17.33 -8.42 -10.01
CA ASP A 115 17.42 -9.87 -9.79
C ASP A 115 17.17 -10.31 -8.33
N ASP A 116 17.26 -9.38 -7.37
CA ASP A 116 16.90 -9.63 -5.99
C ASP A 116 15.39 -9.57 -5.73
N LEU A 117 14.60 -9.22 -6.75
CA LEU A 117 13.14 -9.02 -6.68
C LEU A 117 12.72 -8.01 -5.59
N LEU A 118 13.62 -7.09 -5.26
CA LEU A 118 13.38 -6.01 -4.31
C LEU A 118 13.09 -4.71 -5.09
N PRO A 119 11.92 -4.08 -4.91
CA PRO A 119 11.67 -2.75 -5.45
C PRO A 119 12.65 -1.74 -4.85
N LYS A 120 13.41 -1.06 -5.70
CA LYS A 120 14.33 0.01 -5.30
C LYS A 120 13.87 1.32 -5.91
N ILE A 121 13.77 2.36 -5.11
CA ILE A 121 13.37 3.69 -5.59
C ILE A 121 14.40 4.18 -6.62
N GLU A 122 13.94 4.40 -7.85
CA GLU A 122 14.74 4.97 -8.95
C GLU A 122 14.46 6.47 -9.10
N SER A 123 13.19 6.87 -8.98
CA SER A 123 12.77 8.26 -9.20
C SER A 123 11.70 8.69 -8.22
N ARG A 124 11.62 9.99 -7.96
CA ARG A 124 10.63 10.58 -7.05
C ARG A 124 10.26 11.96 -7.52
N LEU A 125 8.98 12.17 -7.80
CA LEU A 125 8.42 13.46 -8.18
C LEU A 125 7.42 13.90 -7.12
N TRP A 126 7.75 14.97 -6.40
CA TRP A 126 6.89 15.69 -5.44
C TRP A 126 6.38 14.90 -4.22
N LEU A 127 6.53 13.57 -4.19
CA LEU A 127 6.30 12.73 -3.02
C LEU A 127 7.44 12.87 -2.00
N ARG A 128 7.07 12.94 -0.72
CA ARG A 128 7.99 12.94 0.41
C ARG A 128 7.92 11.57 1.08
N LEU A 129 9.08 10.94 1.22
CA LEU A 129 9.25 9.91 2.24
C LEU A 129 9.38 10.64 3.57
N PRO A 130 8.76 10.19 4.67
CA PRO A 130 8.91 10.85 5.94
C PRO A 130 10.38 10.83 6.36
N SER A 131 11.04 11.97 6.20
CA SER A 131 12.20 12.34 6.99
C SER A 131 11.70 12.52 8.42
N GLY A 132 12.22 11.75 9.38
CA GLY A 132 11.74 11.79 10.77
C GLY A 132 11.41 13.21 11.27
N GLY A 133 10.15 13.42 11.66
CA GLY A 133 9.59 14.69 12.14
C GLY A 133 8.54 15.24 11.16
N CYS A 134 7.28 15.50 11.51
CA CYS A 134 6.63 15.67 12.80
C CYS A 134 5.17 15.22 12.70
N CYS A 135 4.83 14.11 13.34
CA CYS A 135 3.53 13.98 14.00
C CYS A 135 3.81 14.00 15.50
N ARG A 136 3.94 15.19 16.08
CA ARG A 136 3.84 15.36 17.54
C ARG A 136 2.43 15.84 17.86
N LYS A 137 1.68 14.91 18.46
CA LYS A 137 0.41 15.01 19.18
C LYS A 137 -0.83 15.40 18.37
#